data_AF-A0A328C7B1-F1
#
_entry.id   AF-A0A328C7B1-F1
#
_cell.length_a   1.000
_cell.length_b   1.000
_cell.length_c   1.000
_cell.angle_alpha   90.00
_cell.angle_beta   90.00
_cell.angle_gamma   90.00
#
_symmetry.space_group_name_H-M   'P 1'
#
loop_
_entity.id
_entity.type
_entity.pdbx_description
1 polymer ?
#
loop_
_entity_poly.entity_id
_entity_poly.type
_entity_poly.pdbx_seq_one_letter_code
_entity_poly.pdbx_strand_id
1 'polypeptide(L)'
;MRTTGWLNLFVVLAVALSQFACGEPTREDYRDEAAETFCDRSDDCGNVGEGRTYSSYSDCLVEKKADFNDVWPADQCSGDRIIESQFDRCLDRIKVSACDGSWLDQLSTLNECRAGNVCAN
;
A
#
# COMPACT_ATOMS: atom_id res chain seq x y z
N MET A 1 -71.21 7.66 17.42
CA MET A 1 -70.75 6.96 16.20
C MET A 1 -69.23 6.90 16.23
N ARG A 2 -68.67 5.71 15.97
CA ARG A 2 -67.23 5.35 15.93
C ARG A 2 -66.61 5.74 14.59
N THR A 3 -65.31 6.08 14.57
CA THR A 3 -64.26 5.74 13.57
C THR A 3 -62.99 6.55 13.93
N THR A 4 -61.94 5.96 14.51
CA THR A 4 -60.76 5.24 13.93
C THR A 4 -59.64 6.12 13.35
N GLY A 5 -58.43 5.96 13.92
CA GLY A 5 -57.12 6.04 13.24
C GLY A 5 -56.61 7.44 12.95
N TRP A 6 -55.32 7.75 13.00
CA TRP A 6 -54.12 6.92 12.91
C TRP A 6 -52.93 7.75 13.44
N LEU A 7 -51.95 7.10 14.08
CA LEU A 7 -50.67 7.72 14.40
C LEU A 7 -49.95 8.13 13.10
N ASN A 8 -49.71 9.42 12.89
CA ASN A 8 -48.70 9.86 11.93
C ASN A 8 -47.35 10.00 12.65
N LEU A 9 -46.78 8.83 12.95
CA LEU A 9 -45.37 8.66 13.30
C LEU A 9 -44.56 8.68 12.00
N PHE A 10 -44.37 9.85 11.40
CA PHE A 10 -43.55 10.02 10.20
C PHE A 10 -42.68 11.27 10.32
N VAL A 11 -41.57 11.14 11.03
CA VAL A 11 -40.33 11.84 10.65
C VAL A 11 -39.21 10.82 10.79
N VAL A 12 -39.06 10.00 9.74
CA VAL A 12 -37.81 9.29 9.48
C VAL A 12 -36.81 10.39 9.10
N LEU A 13 -36.05 10.87 10.07
CA LEU A 13 -34.89 11.72 9.82
C LEU A 13 -33.87 10.82 9.11
N ALA A 14 -33.83 10.92 7.78
CA ALA A 14 -32.79 10.32 6.97
C ALA A 14 -31.45 10.92 7.40
N VAL A 15 -30.76 10.23 8.31
CA VAL A 15 -29.33 10.40 8.49
C VAL A 15 -28.73 9.92 7.17
N ALA A 16 -28.42 10.88 6.30
CA ALA A 16 -27.61 10.65 5.13
C ALA A 16 -26.38 9.87 5.60
N LEU A 17 -26.27 8.63 5.15
CA LEU A 17 -25.05 7.85 5.22
C LEU A 17 -24.01 8.68 4.46
N SER A 18 -23.27 9.50 5.19
CA SER A 18 -21.95 9.98 4.78
C SER A 18 -21.07 8.75 4.72
N GLN A 19 -21.17 8.07 3.57
CA GLN A 19 -20.34 6.93 3.24
C GLN A 19 -18.90 7.41 3.27
N PHE A 20 -18.15 6.78 4.16
CA PHE A 20 -16.72 6.95 4.37
C PHE A 20 -15.99 7.20 3.05
N ALA A 21 -15.38 8.36 2.91
CA ALA A 21 -14.48 8.68 1.80
C ALA A 21 -13.11 7.98 1.95
N CYS A 22 -13.08 6.79 2.53
CA CYS A 22 -11.93 5.90 2.44
C CYS A 22 -12.19 5.06 1.19
N GLY A 23 -11.79 5.57 0.03
CA GLY A 23 -11.75 4.76 -1.19
C GLY A 23 -10.88 3.53 -0.97
N GLU A 24 -11.14 2.45 -1.70
CA GLU A 24 -10.28 1.27 -1.68
C GLU A 24 -8.85 1.67 -2.10
N PRO A 25 -7.80 1.15 -1.45
CA PRO A 25 -6.43 1.54 -1.77
C PRO A 25 -6.07 1.19 -3.22
N THR A 26 -5.51 2.16 -3.92
CA THR A 26 -5.07 2.00 -5.32
C THR A 26 -3.72 1.28 -5.39
N ARG A 27 -3.35 0.79 -6.58
CA ARG A 27 -2.00 0.23 -6.82
C ARG A 27 -0.90 1.22 -6.44
N GLU A 28 -1.14 2.50 -6.73
CA GLU A 28 -0.24 3.60 -6.42
C GLU A 28 -0.08 3.82 -4.90
N ASP A 29 -1.14 3.60 -4.12
CA ASP A 29 -1.07 3.67 -2.64
C ASP A 29 -0.19 2.54 -2.08
N TYR A 30 -0.40 1.30 -2.54
CA TYR A 30 0.43 0.16 -2.15
C TYR A 30 1.91 0.33 -2.55
N ARG A 31 2.17 0.87 -3.75
CA ARG A 31 3.53 1.21 -4.19
C ARG A 31 4.17 2.22 -3.24
N ASP A 32 3.44 3.26 -2.87
CA ASP A 32 3.96 4.32 -2.02
C ASP A 32 4.29 3.80 -0.62
N GLU A 33 3.42 3.01 -0.02
CA GLU A 33 3.66 2.38 1.29
C GLU A 33 4.84 1.39 1.26
N ALA A 34 4.99 0.62 0.19
CA ALA A 34 6.11 -0.29 0.06
C ALA A 34 7.45 0.44 -0.15
N ALA A 35 7.45 1.52 -0.92
CA ALA A 35 8.62 2.38 -1.09
C ALA A 35 9.02 3.03 0.23
N GLU A 36 8.06 3.55 1.00
CA GLU A 36 8.30 4.10 2.35
C GLU A 36 8.88 3.04 3.28
N THR A 37 8.26 1.87 3.36
CA THR A 37 8.75 0.75 4.19
C THR A 37 10.19 0.34 3.85
N PHE A 38 10.52 0.35 2.56
CA PHE A 38 11.88 0.06 2.08
C PHE A 38 12.85 1.21 2.44
N CYS A 39 12.45 2.46 2.26
CA CYS A 39 13.31 3.59 2.57
C CYS A 39 13.55 3.78 4.08
N ASP A 40 12.56 3.49 4.91
CA ASP A 40 12.72 3.41 6.37
C ASP A 40 13.75 2.35 6.74
N ARG A 41 13.63 1.16 6.13
CA ARG A 41 14.63 0.10 6.35
C ARG A 41 16.01 0.50 5.85
N SER A 42 16.11 1.24 4.75
CA SER A 42 17.39 1.77 4.23
C SER A 42 18.06 2.69 5.25
N ASP A 43 17.27 3.58 5.84
CA ASP A 43 17.75 4.58 6.77
C ASP A 43 18.23 3.91 8.05
N ASP A 44 17.47 2.95 8.57
CA ASP A 44 17.87 2.08 9.69
C ASP A 44 19.20 1.34 9.40
N CYS A 45 19.41 0.96 8.14
CA CYS A 45 20.63 0.31 7.69
C CYS A 45 21.80 1.28 7.43
N GLY A 46 21.60 2.59 7.56
CA GLY A 46 22.62 3.62 7.32
C GLY A 46 22.93 3.85 5.83
N ASN A 47 22.00 3.53 4.94
CA ASN A 47 22.13 3.66 3.49
C ASN A 47 21.61 4.99 2.94
N VAL A 48 21.06 5.86 3.80
CA VAL A 48 20.52 7.17 3.41
C VAL A 48 21.40 8.29 3.97
N GLY A 49 21.67 9.30 3.15
CA GLY A 49 22.45 10.49 3.49
C GLY A 49 23.59 10.77 2.51
N GLU A 50 24.28 11.90 2.69
CA GLU A 50 25.36 12.32 1.80
C GLU A 50 26.48 11.26 1.75
N GLY A 51 26.87 10.87 0.52
CA GLY A 51 27.88 9.85 0.29
C GLY A 51 27.42 8.40 0.59
N ARG A 52 26.13 8.19 0.85
CA ARG A 52 25.51 6.86 0.98
C ARG A 52 24.88 6.41 -0.33
N THR A 53 24.28 5.23 -0.29
CA THR A 53 23.54 4.64 -1.40
C THR A 53 22.47 5.59 -1.95
N TYR A 54 21.64 6.14 -1.06
CA TYR A 54 20.70 7.20 -1.41
C TYR A 54 21.19 8.50 -0.79
N SER A 55 21.37 9.55 -1.60
CA SER A 55 21.82 10.86 -1.11
C SER A 55 20.85 11.50 -0.12
N SER A 56 19.57 11.17 -0.22
CA SER A 56 18.53 11.59 0.72
C SER A 56 17.40 10.56 0.78
N TYR A 57 16.54 10.69 1.78
CA TYR A 57 15.34 9.85 1.90
C TYR A 57 14.39 10.05 0.71
N SER A 58 14.29 11.29 0.21
CA SER A 58 13.49 11.59 -0.98
C SER A 58 14.03 10.89 -2.23
N ASP A 59 15.36 10.79 -2.37
CA ASP A 59 15.97 10.10 -3.51
C ASP A 59 15.66 8.60 -3.45
N CYS A 60 15.74 8.00 -2.25
CA CYS A 60 15.30 6.63 -2.03
C CYS A 60 13.84 6.43 -2.46
N LEU A 61 12.92 7.30 -2.04
CA LEU A 61 11.50 7.17 -2.39
C LEU A 61 11.27 7.24 -3.90
N VAL A 62 11.93 8.17 -4.59
CA VAL A 62 11.80 8.32 -6.05
C VAL A 62 12.25 7.06 -6.76
N GLU A 63 13.42 6.55 -6.40
CA GLU A 63 13.96 5.31 -6.99
C GLU A 63 13.06 4.12 -6.68
N LYS A 64 12.61 3.96 -5.43
CA LYS A 64 11.83 2.78 -5.05
C LYS A 64 10.41 2.78 -5.56
N LYS A 65 9.78 3.94 -5.69
CA LYS A 65 8.51 4.03 -6.42
C LYS A 65 8.67 3.56 -7.87
N ALA A 66 9.79 3.88 -8.54
CA ALA A 66 10.07 3.36 -9.87
C ALA A 66 10.25 1.84 -9.86
N ASP A 67 11.07 1.30 -8.96
CA ASP A 67 11.29 -0.15 -8.85
C ASP A 67 9.99 -0.92 -8.57
N PHE A 68 9.14 -0.42 -7.67
CA PHE A 68 7.85 -1.06 -7.39
C PHE A 68 6.86 -0.96 -8.54
N ASN A 69 6.93 0.07 -9.39
CA ASN A 69 6.15 0.09 -10.64
C ASN A 69 6.60 -1.01 -11.61
N ASP A 70 7.89 -1.35 -11.63
CA ASP A 70 8.42 -2.43 -12.47
C ASP A 70 8.08 -3.82 -11.89
N VAL A 71 8.09 -3.95 -10.56
CA VAL A 71 7.73 -5.19 -9.87
C VAL A 71 6.22 -5.45 -9.89
N TRP A 72 5.40 -4.39 -9.85
CA TRP A 72 3.93 -4.43 -9.90
C TRP A 72 3.41 -3.62 -11.09
N PRO A 73 3.67 -4.09 -12.32
CA PRO A 73 3.31 -3.33 -13.50
C PRO A 73 1.78 -3.23 -13.61
N ALA A 74 1.31 -2.10 -14.13
CA ALA A 74 -0.10 -1.76 -14.14
C ALA A 74 -0.97 -2.79 -14.88
N ASP A 75 -0.44 -3.42 -15.93
CA ASP A 75 -1.13 -4.46 -16.69
C ASP A 75 -1.36 -5.76 -15.89
N GLN A 76 -0.50 -6.04 -14.90
CA GLN A 76 -0.65 -7.20 -14.01
C GLN A 76 -1.42 -6.87 -12.73
N CYS A 77 -1.39 -5.61 -12.28
CA CYS A 77 -1.84 -5.22 -10.94
C CYS A 77 -2.85 -4.04 -10.92
N SER A 78 -3.54 -3.72 -12.03
CA SER A 78 -4.52 -2.62 -12.07
C SER A 78 -5.83 -2.91 -11.32
N GLY A 79 -6.38 -1.89 -10.65
CA GLY A 79 -7.78 -1.86 -10.18
C GLY A 79 -8.10 -2.84 -9.06
N ASP A 80 -7.56 -2.58 -7.87
CA ASP A 80 -7.86 -3.34 -6.64
C ASP A 80 -7.37 -4.80 -6.66
N ARG A 81 -6.47 -5.12 -7.60
CA ARG A 81 -5.86 -6.44 -7.75
C ARG A 81 -4.66 -6.66 -6.85
N ILE A 82 -4.43 -5.88 -5.81
CA ILE A 82 -3.40 -6.23 -4.81
C ILE A 82 -4.07 -7.05 -3.70
N ILE A 83 -3.55 -8.24 -3.46
CA ILE A 83 -4.00 -9.11 -2.37
C ILE A 83 -3.34 -8.58 -1.08
N GLU A 84 -4.10 -7.83 -0.28
CA GLU A 84 -3.64 -7.17 0.96
C GLU A 84 -2.80 -8.10 1.86
N SER A 85 -3.28 -9.31 2.15
CA SER A 85 -2.52 -10.26 2.98
C SER A 85 -1.16 -10.70 2.41
N GLN A 86 -0.98 -10.63 1.09
CA GLN A 86 0.28 -10.95 0.42
C GLN A 86 1.18 -9.73 0.34
N PHE A 87 0.59 -8.54 0.17
CA PHE A 87 1.25 -7.27 0.33
C PHE A 87 1.85 -7.12 1.74
N ASP A 88 1.08 -7.40 2.80
CA ASP A 88 1.56 -7.36 4.19
C ASP A 88 2.79 -8.25 4.39
N ARG A 89 2.79 -9.45 3.80
CA ARG A 89 3.92 -10.38 3.86
C ARG A 89 5.15 -9.83 3.15
N CYS A 90 4.96 -9.13 2.03
CA CYS A 90 6.05 -8.41 1.37
C CYS A 90 6.63 -7.34 2.30
N LEU A 91 5.77 -6.51 2.93
CA LEU A 91 6.23 -5.47 3.86
C LEU A 91 6.97 -6.05 5.07
N ASP A 92 6.45 -7.10 5.69
CA ASP A 92 7.11 -7.78 6.80
C ASP A 92 8.49 -8.29 6.40
N ARG A 93 8.60 -8.84 5.19
CA ARG A 93 9.88 -9.32 4.66
C ARG A 93 10.88 -8.18 4.46
N ILE A 94 10.43 -7.03 3.96
CA ILE A 94 11.27 -5.83 3.82
C ILE A 94 11.77 -5.38 5.20
N LYS A 95 10.86 -5.26 6.19
CA LYS A 95 11.19 -4.79 7.55
C LYS A 95 12.26 -5.65 8.24
N VAL A 96 12.24 -6.96 8.03
CA VAL A 96 13.20 -7.90 8.66
C VAL A 96 14.41 -8.24 7.79
N SER A 97 14.51 -7.66 6.59
CA SER A 97 15.64 -7.89 5.68
C SER A 97 16.96 -7.46 6.31
N ALA A 98 18.05 -8.17 6.02
CA ALA A 98 19.37 -7.84 6.53
C ALA A 98 19.96 -6.61 5.82
N CYS A 99 20.68 -5.77 6.56
CA CYS A 99 21.36 -4.57 6.05
C CYS A 99 22.65 -4.87 5.27
N ASP A 100 22.74 -6.01 4.60
CA ASP A 100 23.93 -6.36 3.83
C ASP A 100 24.00 -5.59 2.49
N GLY A 101 25.17 -5.54 1.87
CA GLY A 101 25.40 -4.79 0.63
C GLY A 101 24.61 -5.28 -0.59
N SER A 102 23.83 -6.37 -0.47
CA SER A 102 22.95 -6.90 -1.53
C SER A 102 21.53 -6.33 -1.45
N TRP A 103 21.23 -5.57 -0.40
CA TRP A 103 20.02 -4.78 -0.15
C TRP A 103 19.38 -4.11 -1.39
N LEU A 104 20.19 -3.59 -2.31
CA LEU A 104 19.73 -2.85 -3.48
C LEU A 104 19.06 -3.72 -4.55
N ASP A 105 19.56 -4.93 -4.74
CA ASP A 105 19.00 -5.92 -5.68
C ASP A 105 17.83 -6.70 -5.04
N GLN A 106 17.54 -6.49 -3.74
CA GLN A 106 16.65 -7.38 -3.00
C GLN A 106 15.22 -7.37 -3.54
N LEU A 107 14.71 -6.24 -4.04
CA LEU A 107 13.26 -6.14 -4.27
C LEU A 107 12.70 -7.19 -5.25
N SER A 108 13.38 -7.43 -6.38
CA SER A 108 12.99 -8.47 -7.34
C SER A 108 13.31 -9.90 -6.86
N THR A 109 14.20 -10.04 -5.88
CA THR A 109 14.58 -11.32 -5.25
C THR A 109 13.68 -11.70 -4.08
N LEU A 110 12.98 -10.73 -3.47
CA LEU A 110 11.97 -10.99 -2.46
C LEU A 110 10.76 -11.62 -3.13
N ASN A 111 10.68 -12.95 -3.05
CA ASN A 111 9.59 -13.72 -3.66
C ASN A 111 8.23 -13.19 -3.21
N GLU A 112 8.08 -12.84 -1.94
CA GLU A 112 6.87 -12.31 -1.34
C GLU A 112 6.39 -11.02 -2.02
N CYS A 113 7.31 -10.22 -2.55
CA CYS A 113 7.01 -8.95 -3.22
C CYS A 113 6.77 -9.08 -4.72
N ARG A 114 6.95 -10.25 -5.34
CA ARG A 114 6.75 -10.40 -6.79
C ARG A 114 5.27 -10.24 -7.17
N ALA A 115 5.00 -9.68 -8.35
CA ALA A 115 3.64 -9.55 -8.88
C ALA A 115 2.84 -10.86 -8.83
N GLY A 116 3.46 -12.01 -9.14
CA GLY A 116 2.79 -13.31 -9.08
C GLY A 116 2.27 -13.71 -7.68
N ASN A 117 2.75 -13.09 -6.61
CA ASN A 117 2.30 -13.32 -5.23
C ASN A 117 1.40 -12.20 -4.72
N VAL A 118 1.73 -10.95 -5.02
CA VAL A 118 1.03 -9.76 -4.52
C VAL A 118 -0.19 -9.44 -5.35
N CYS A 119 -0.12 -9.63 -6.67
CA CYS A 119 -1.20 -9.29 -7.57
C CYS A 119 -2.17 -10.47 -7.75
N ALA A 120 -3.46 -10.18 -7.58
CA ALA A 120 -4.58 -11.04 -7.88
C ALA A 120 -4.62 -11.26 -9.39
N ASN A 121 -4.15 -12.44 -9.80
CA ASN A 121 -4.16 -12.92 -11.19
C ASN A 121 -5.55 -13.38 -11.61
#